data_AF-A0A7K5IBF8-F1
#
_entry.id   AF-A0A7K5IBF8-F1
#
_cell.length_a   1.000
_cell.length_b   1.000
_cell.length_c   1.000
_cell.angle_alpha   90.00
_cell.angle_beta   90.00
_cell.angle_gamma   90.00
#
_symmetry.space_group_name_H-M   'P 1'
#
loop_
_entity.id
_entity.type
_entity.pdbx_description
1 polymer ?
#
loop_
_entity_poly.entity_id
_entity_poly.type
_entity_poly.pdbx_seq_one_letter_code
_entity_poly.pdbx_strand_id
1 'polypeptide(L)'
;LETASAAQEQLLAQREEQLHRLEMERRRLHNLLQELKGNIRVFCRVRPVLPEESERQKELNHLHFPPDDRATLSFFWPQQSHTGRERRGNVRYNFSFDRVFAPGASQREVFEEIALLVQVGTPAPQNPL
;
A
#
# COMPACT_ATOMS: atom_id res chain seq x y z
N LEU A 1 17.17 -48.13 18.83
CA LEU A 1 17.67 -46.74 18.93
C LEU A 1 17.96 -46.18 17.54
N GLU A 2 18.73 -46.88 16.70
CA GLU A 2 19.04 -46.46 15.32
C GLU A 2 17.81 -46.35 14.39
N THR A 3 16.86 -47.29 14.47
CA THR A 3 15.63 -47.26 13.67
C THR A 3 14.69 -46.10 14.00
N ALA A 4 14.70 -45.65 15.27
CA ALA A 4 13.93 -44.50 15.70
C ALA A 4 14.56 -43.18 15.21
N SER A 5 15.90 -43.10 15.15
CA SER A 5 16.61 -41.96 14.55
C SER A 5 16.31 -41.85 13.06
N ALA A 6 16.43 -42.96 12.31
CA ALA A 6 16.16 -42.98 10.87
C ALA A 6 14.71 -42.62 10.52
N ALA A 7 13.73 -43.10 11.29
CA ALA A 7 12.33 -42.75 11.09
C ALA A 7 12.06 -41.25 11.36
N GLN A 8 12.75 -40.67 12.34
CA GLN A 8 12.61 -39.27 12.69
C GLN A 8 13.27 -38.36 11.63
N GLU A 9 14.42 -38.75 11.09
CA GLU A 9 15.08 -38.06 9.96
C GLU A 9 14.22 -38.09 8.69
N GLN A 10 13.60 -39.24 8.37
CA GLN A 10 12.67 -39.33 7.23
C GLN A 10 11.45 -38.44 7.40
N LEU A 11 10.88 -38.37 8.61
CA LEU A 11 9.75 -37.49 8.91
C LEU A 11 10.13 -36.00 8.80
N LEU A 12 11.33 -35.62 9.25
CA LEU A 12 11.84 -34.26 9.11
C LEU A 12 12.00 -33.89 7.64
N ALA A 13 12.63 -34.76 6.83
CA ALA A 13 12.78 -34.55 5.39
C ALA A 13 11.42 -34.39 4.68
N GLN A 14 10.43 -35.23 5.00
CA GLN A 14 9.07 -35.10 4.45
C GLN A 14 8.41 -33.77 4.83
N ARG A 15 8.58 -33.33 6.09
CA ARG A 15 8.02 -32.04 6.54
C ARG A 15 8.72 -30.85 5.88
N GLU A 16 10.03 -30.91 5.72
CA GLU A 16 10.81 -29.89 5.02
C GLU A 16 10.38 -29.78 3.55
N GLU A 17 10.20 -30.90 2.86
CA GLU A 17 9.69 -30.92 1.49
C GLU A 17 8.28 -30.32 1.42
N GLN A 18 7.40 -30.70 2.35
CA GLN A 18 6.05 -30.14 2.41
C GLN A 18 6.07 -28.62 2.65
N LEU A 19 6.89 -28.13 3.58
CA LEU A 19 7.06 -26.70 3.84
C LEU A 19 7.60 -25.96 2.61
N HIS A 20 8.57 -26.55 1.91
CA HIS A 20 9.12 -25.99 0.68
C HIS A 20 8.04 -25.87 -0.40
N ARG A 21 7.23 -26.92 -0.63
CA ARG A 21 6.14 -26.90 -1.61
C ARG A 21 5.10 -25.83 -1.29
N LEU A 22 4.68 -25.73 -0.02
CA LEU A 22 3.73 -24.72 0.43
C LEU A 22 4.28 -23.29 0.28
N GLU A 23 5.56 -23.06 0.58
CA GLU A 23 6.20 -21.75 0.41
C GLU A 23 6.30 -21.36 -1.07
N MET A 24 6.60 -22.32 -1.95
CA MET A 24 6.62 -22.07 -3.40
C MET A 24 5.23 -21.72 -3.95
N GLU A 25 4.19 -22.41 -3.48
CA GLU A 25 2.80 -22.09 -3.85
C GLU A 25 2.40 -20.71 -3.33
N ARG A 26 2.73 -20.38 -2.06
CA ARG A 26 2.49 -19.07 -1.47
C ARG A 26 3.13 -17.96 -2.31
N ARG A 27 4.38 -18.14 -2.74
CA ARG A 27 5.11 -17.18 -3.60
C ARG A 27 4.44 -17.01 -4.96
N ARG A 28 4.03 -18.12 -5.60
CA ARG A 28 3.35 -18.07 -6.90
C ARG A 28 2.02 -17.30 -6.80
N LEU A 29 1.19 -17.63 -5.81
CA LEU A 29 -0.09 -16.96 -5.59
C LEU A 29 0.11 -15.48 -5.23
N HIS A 30 1.11 -15.17 -4.41
CA HIS A 30 1.47 -13.81 -4.07
C HIS A 30 1.86 -12.99 -5.31
N ASN A 31 2.74 -13.53 -6.17
CA ASN A 31 3.14 -12.84 -7.39
C ASN A 31 1.97 -12.61 -8.35
N LEU A 32 1.12 -13.62 -8.54
CA LEU A 32 -0.09 -13.48 -9.36
C LEU A 32 -1.02 -12.39 -8.82
N LEU A 33 -1.22 -12.35 -7.50
CA LEU A 33 -2.04 -11.32 -6.87
C LEU A 33 -1.45 -9.92 -7.10
N GLN A 34 -0.13 -9.78 -7.06
CA GLN A 34 0.56 -8.50 -7.30
C GLN A 34 0.49 -8.08 -8.77
N GLU A 35 0.65 -9.03 -9.70
CA GLU A 35 0.47 -8.77 -11.14
C GLU A 35 -0.96 -8.31 -11.45
N LEU A 36 -1.97 -8.96 -10.85
CA LEU A 36 -3.39 -8.59 -11.01
C LEU A 36 -3.68 -7.20 -10.43
N LYS A 37 -3.03 -6.81 -9.34
CA LYS A 37 -3.10 -5.46 -8.78
C LYS A 37 -2.39 -4.42 -9.66
N GLY A 38 -1.46 -4.85 -10.51
CA GLY A 38 -0.66 -3.98 -11.35
C GLY A 38 0.77 -3.81 -10.83
N ASN A 39 1.71 -3.88 -11.78
CA ASN A 39 3.14 -3.82 -11.49
C ASN A 39 3.62 -2.42 -11.06
N ILE A 40 2.89 -1.37 -11.46
CA ILE A 40 3.14 0.01 -11.05
C ILE A 40 1.94 0.44 -10.21
N ARG A 41 2.22 0.89 -8.99
CA ARG A 41 1.20 1.43 -8.07
C ARG A 41 1.57 2.84 -7.66
N VAL A 42 0.58 3.74 -7.68
CA VAL A 42 0.70 5.14 -7.26
C VAL A 42 -0.16 5.36 -6.01
N PHE A 43 0.52 5.67 -4.91
CA PHE A 43 -0.12 6.01 -3.64
C PHE A 43 -0.06 7.50 -3.39
N CYS A 44 -1.16 8.07 -2.92
CA CYS A 44 -1.18 9.44 -2.41
C CYS A 44 -1.22 9.41 -0.89
N ARG A 45 -0.33 10.15 -0.22
CA ARG A 45 -0.39 10.35 1.23
C ARG A 45 -0.36 11.83 1.54
N VAL A 46 -1.41 12.29 2.20
CA VAL A 46 -1.51 13.67 2.67
C VAL A 46 -0.88 13.76 4.05
N ARG A 47 0.07 14.67 4.23
CA ARG A 47 0.74 14.89 5.51
C ARG A 47 -0.19 15.68 6.46
N PRO A 48 -0.29 15.31 7.75
CA PRO A 48 -0.95 16.15 8.73
C PRO A 48 -0.24 17.50 8.90
N VAL A 49 -1.04 18.54 9.13
CA VAL A 49 -0.57 19.91 9.36
C VAL A 49 0.08 19.97 10.73
N LEU A 50 1.31 20.48 10.81
CA LEU A 50 1.99 20.69 12.09
C LEU A 50 1.43 21.92 12.81
N PRO A 51 1.49 21.97 14.15
CA PRO A 51 1.02 23.13 14.92
C PRO A 51 1.64 24.47 14.47
N GLU A 52 2.92 24.45 14.08
CA GLU A 52 3.67 25.62 13.58
C GLU A 52 3.18 26.12 12.20
N GLU A 53 2.53 25.23 11.45
CA GLU A 53 2.02 25.50 10.10
C GLU A 53 0.56 25.95 10.13
N SER A 54 -0.17 25.65 11.21
CA SER A 54 -1.59 26.00 11.37
C SER A 54 -1.85 27.51 11.28
N GLU A 55 -0.89 28.36 11.66
CA GLU A 55 -1.03 29.82 11.52
C GLU A 55 -0.87 30.31 10.07
N ARG A 56 -0.17 29.56 9.21
CA ARG A 56 0.14 29.97 7.82
C ARG A 56 -0.71 29.26 6.79
N GLN A 57 -0.98 27.97 6.98
CA GLN A 57 -1.87 27.18 6.17
C GLN A 57 -3.24 27.14 6.84
N LYS A 58 -4.19 27.89 6.26
CA LYS A 58 -5.61 27.64 6.54
C LYS A 58 -5.89 26.16 6.29
N GLU A 59 -6.64 25.58 7.21
CA GLU A 59 -7.16 24.21 7.26
C GLU A 59 -7.28 23.54 5.87
N LEU A 60 -7.09 22.21 5.82
CA LEU A 60 -7.14 21.37 4.61
C LEU A 60 -8.52 21.33 3.92
N ASN A 61 -9.36 22.36 4.09
CA ASN A 61 -10.71 22.55 3.57
C ASN A 61 -10.79 22.56 2.04
N HIS A 62 -9.64 22.64 1.36
CA HIS A 62 -9.52 22.49 -0.09
C HIS A 62 -9.33 21.03 -0.52
N LEU A 63 -9.09 20.09 0.39
CA LEU A 63 -9.01 18.66 0.10
C LEU A 63 -10.29 17.96 0.58
N HIS A 64 -10.77 17.04 -0.23
CA HIS A 64 -11.92 16.21 0.09
C HIS A 64 -11.60 14.75 -0.20
N PHE A 65 -11.89 13.92 0.79
CA PHE A 65 -11.71 12.48 0.77
C PHE A 65 -13.11 11.85 0.83
N PRO A 66 -13.58 11.22 -0.26
CA PRO A 66 -14.85 10.52 -0.23
C PRO A 66 -14.79 9.35 0.79
N PRO A 67 -15.77 9.20 1.68
CA PRO A 67 -15.73 8.13 2.70
C PRO A 67 -15.81 6.73 2.10
N ASP A 68 -16.51 6.57 0.98
CA ASP A 68 -16.73 5.29 0.30
C ASP A 68 -15.66 4.98 -0.77
N ASP A 69 -14.78 5.94 -1.08
CA ASP A 69 -13.76 5.78 -2.11
C ASP A 69 -12.38 6.17 -1.57
N ARG A 70 -11.55 5.14 -1.36
CA ARG A 70 -10.18 5.28 -0.88
C ARG A 70 -9.16 5.52 -1.98
N ALA A 71 -9.57 5.58 -3.25
CA ALA A 71 -8.71 5.80 -4.40
C ALA A 71 -8.77 7.25 -4.91
N THR A 72 -9.82 8.00 -4.55
CA THR A 72 -10.04 9.35 -5.08
C THR A 72 -9.66 10.45 -4.09
N LEU A 73 -8.97 11.47 -4.60
CA LEU A 73 -8.72 12.73 -3.91
C LEU A 73 -9.31 13.88 -4.72
N SER A 74 -10.19 14.67 -4.11
CA SER A 74 -10.76 15.87 -4.71
C SER A 74 -10.14 17.13 -4.12
N PHE A 75 -9.67 18.03 -4.99
CA PHE A 75 -9.11 19.32 -4.63
C PHE A 75 -10.01 20.46 -5.11
N PHE A 76 -10.33 21.41 -4.24
CA PHE A 76 -11.12 22.59 -4.57
C PHE A 76 -10.22 23.82 -4.56
N TRP A 77 -10.01 24.41 -5.73
CA TRP A 77 -9.23 25.64 -5.85
C TRP A 77 -10.14 26.82 -6.22
N PRO A 78 -9.99 27.98 -5.55
CA PRO A 78 -10.67 29.19 -6.00
C PRO A 78 -10.08 29.63 -7.34
N GLN A 79 -10.91 29.67 -8.39
CA GLN A 79 -10.49 30.24 -9.67
C GLN A 79 -10.46 31.77 -9.52
N GLN A 80 -9.26 32.35 -9.53
CA GLN A 80 -9.13 33.81 -9.58
C GLN A 80 -9.37 34.27 -11.03
N SER A 81 -10.46 34.98 -11.27
CA SER A 81 -10.71 35.64 -12.54
C SER A 81 -9.85 36.91 -12.62
N HIS A 82 -8.85 36.91 -13.51
CA HIS A 82 -8.04 38.10 -13.82
C HIS A 82 -8.83 39.18 -14.59
N THR A 83 -10.05 38.86 -15.00
CA THR A 83 -10.99 39.77 -15.67
C THR A 83 -12.16 39.97 -14.72
N GLY A 84 -12.45 41.22 -14.32
CA GLY A 84 -13.41 41.58 -13.25
C GLY A 84 -14.89 41.26 -13.52
N ARG A 85 -15.21 40.16 -14.21
CA ARG A 85 -16.56 39.64 -14.41
C ARG A 85 -16.68 38.25 -13.78
N GLU A 86 -17.46 38.23 -12.70
CA GLU A 86 -17.93 37.07 -11.93
C GLU A 86 -16.86 36.12 -11.34
N ARG A 87 -16.97 35.90 -10.03
CA ARG A 87 -16.30 34.81 -9.33
C ARG A 87 -16.91 33.50 -9.84
N ARG A 88 -16.30 32.87 -10.85
CA ARG A 88 -16.60 31.46 -11.15
C ARG A 88 -16.23 30.67 -9.90
N GLY A 89 -17.17 29.88 -9.37
CA GLY A 89 -17.02 29.18 -8.09
C GLY A 89 -15.79 28.28 -8.03
N ASN A 90 -15.53 27.69 -6.86
CA ASN A 90 -14.38 26.80 -6.66
C ASN A 90 -14.35 25.68 -7.72
N VAL A 91 -13.23 25.55 -8.42
CA VAL A 91 -13.01 24.48 -9.41
C VAL A 91 -12.59 23.22 -8.66
N ARG A 92 -13.28 22.10 -8.95
CA ARG A 92 -12.96 20.79 -8.40
C ARG A 92 -12.02 20.05 -9.37
N TYR A 93 -10.89 19.59 -8.87
CA TYR A 93 -9.97 18.68 -9.54
C TYR A 93 -10.06 17.32 -8.88
N ASN A 94 -10.27 16.26 -9.67
CA ASN A 94 -10.33 14.89 -9.17
C ASN A 94 -9.08 14.14 -9.62
N PHE A 95 -8.45 13.47 -8.67
CA PHE A 95 -7.30 12.60 -8.91
C PHE A 95 -7.62 11.19 -8.42
N SER A 96 -7.23 10.19 -9.19
CA SER A 96 -7.42 8.78 -8.88
C SER A 96 -6.08 8.09 -8.70
N PHE A 97 -5.96 7.29 -7.66
CA PHE A 97 -4.77 6.59 -7.21
C PHE A 97 -5.12 5.15 -6.84
N ASP A 98 -4.11 4.29 -6.61
CA ASP A 98 -4.38 2.95 -6.07
C ASP A 98 -4.92 3.01 -4.63
N ARG A 99 -4.42 3.97 -3.85
CA ARG A 99 -4.93 4.31 -2.52
C ARG A 99 -4.49 5.71 -2.10
N VAL A 100 -5.39 6.41 -1.42
CA VAL A 100 -5.21 7.73 -0.82
C VAL A 100 -5.24 7.59 0.69
N PHE A 101 -4.18 8.06 1.34
CA PHE A 101 -4.03 8.09 2.79
C PHE A 101 -4.29 9.52 3.28
N ALA A 102 -5.37 9.67 4.05
CA ALA A 102 -5.74 10.95 4.66
C ALA A 102 -4.70 11.38 5.72
N PRO A 103 -4.71 12.65 6.16
CA PRO A 103 -3.77 13.17 7.16
C PRO A 103 -3.69 12.36 8.46
N GLY A 104 -4.81 11.75 8.87
CA GLY A 104 -4.88 10.90 10.07
C GLY A 104 -4.36 9.47 9.88
N ALA A 105 -3.97 9.08 8.67
CA ALA A 105 -3.52 7.71 8.38
C ALA A 105 -2.19 7.42 9.09
N SER A 106 -2.15 6.29 9.81
CA SER A 106 -0.99 5.89 10.58
C SER A 106 0.12 5.33 9.69
N GLN A 107 1.36 5.35 10.18
CA GLN A 107 2.48 4.69 9.49
C GLN A 107 2.25 3.18 9.33
N ARG A 108 1.58 2.55 10.30
CA ARG A 108 1.27 1.13 10.24
C ARG A 108 0.33 0.81 9.08
N GLU A 109 -0.73 1.60 8.92
CA GLU A 109 -1.68 1.43 7.81
C GLU A 109 -1.03 1.61 6.44
N VAL A 110 -0.14 2.60 6.31
CA VAL A 110 0.62 2.82 5.08
C VAL A 110 1.56 1.64 4.82
N PHE A 111 2.25 1.16 5.86
CA PHE A 111 3.17 0.04 5.74
C PHE A 111 2.44 -1.26 5.39
N GLU A 112 1.29 -1.57 5.99
CA GLU A 112 0.51 -2.77 5.69
C GLU A 112 0.14 -2.87 4.19
N GLU A 113 -0.17 -1.73 3.54
CA GLU A 113 -0.46 -1.70 2.10
C GLU A 113 0.79 -1.90 1.23
N ILE A 114 1.95 -1.42 1.69
CA ILE A 114 3.22 -1.49 0.95
C ILE A 114 3.96 -2.81 1.21
N ALA A 115 3.79 -3.42 2.38
CA ALA A 115 4.51 -4.61 2.82
C ALA A 115 4.36 -5.78 1.85
N LEU A 116 3.20 -5.88 1.20
CA LEU A 116 2.96 -6.88 0.16
C LEU A 116 3.95 -6.76 -1.00
N LEU A 117 4.41 -5.56 -1.37
CA LEU A 117 5.38 -5.39 -2.45
C LEU A 117 6.79 -5.86 -2.08
N VAL A 118 7.15 -5.81 -0.78
CA VAL A 118 8.50 -6.09 -0.29
C VAL A 118 8.86 -7.57 -0.43
N GLN A 119 7.87 -8.46 -0.38
CA GLN A 119 8.09 -9.91 -0.37
C GLN A 119 8.52 -10.48 -1.74
N VAL A 120 8.29 -9.75 -2.83
CA VAL A 120 8.72 -10.12 -4.19
C VAL A 120 10.25 -10.15 -4.31
N GLY A 121 10.96 -9.36 -3.48
CA GLY A 121 12.41 -9.22 -3.55
C GLY A 121 13.23 -10.23 -2.74
N THR A 122 12.61 -11.08 -1.91
CA THR A 122 13.36 -12.08 -1.12
C THR A 122 13.55 -13.38 -1.90
N PRO A 123 14.77 -13.71 -2.36
CA PRO A 123 15.02 -14.99 -3.04
C PRO A 123 14.64 -16.15 -2.12
N ALA A 124 14.24 -17.28 -2.70
CA ALA A 124 14.03 -18.49 -1.92
C ALA A 124 15.34 -18.82 -1.19
N PRO A 125 15.31 -19.22 0.09
CA PRO A 125 16.48 -19.86 0.66
C PRO A 125 16.78 -21.06 -0.22
N GLN A 126 17.91 -21.02 -0.93
CA GLN A 126 18.40 -22.20 -1.63
C GLN A 126 18.69 -23.22 -0.53
N ASN A 127 18.07 -24.40 -0.65
CA ASN A 127 18.33 -25.50 0.25
C ASN A 127 19.86 -25.72 0.27
N PRO A 128 20.55 -25.65 1.42
CA PRO A 128 21.90 -26.15 1.48
C PRO A 128 21.80 -27.65 1.19
N LEU A 129 22.53 -28.09 0.17
CA LEU A 129 22.71 -29.51 -0.16
C LEU A 129 23.16 -30.32 1.07
#